data_AF-A0A6P0MNY6-F1
#
_entry.id   AF-A0A6P0MNY6-F1
#
_cell.length_a   1.000
_cell.length_b   1.000
_cell.length_c   1.000
_cell.angle_alpha   90.00
_cell.angle_beta   90.00
_cell.angle_gamma   90.00
#
_symmetry.space_group_name_H-M   'P 1'
#
loop_
_entity.id
_entity.type
_entity.pdbx_description
1 polymer ?
#
loop_
_entity_poly.entity_id
_entity_poly.type
_entity_poly.pdbx_seq_one_letter_code
_entity_poly.pdbx_strand_id
1 'polypeptide(L)'
;HRQIISSPEQSSLYNIALSHDGASTTAEAEYIISSTKEGLTIWDLETAELEAILEEESMNHLVVSSDGKLLAGITNNSYNQNTKIQVLQRP
;
A
#
# COMPACT_ATOMS: atom_id res chain seq x y z
N HIS A 1 4.38 -9.72 21.16
CA HIS A 1 3.63 -8.46 21.20
C HIS A 1 2.63 -8.44 20.05
N ARG A 2 1.44 -7.86 20.21
CA ARG A 2 0.40 -7.75 19.17
C ARG A 2 0.09 -6.27 18.97
N GLN A 3 0.13 -5.80 17.72
CA GLN A 3 -0.23 -4.44 17.31
C GLN A 3 -1.43 -4.52 16.36
N ILE A 4 -2.35 -3.57 16.45
CA ILE A 4 -3.57 -3.51 15.62
C ILE A 4 -3.65 -2.10 15.04
N ILE A 5 -3.67 -2.01 13.71
CA ILE A 5 -3.84 -0.76 12.97
C ILE A 5 -5.25 -0.78 12.36
N SER A 6 -5.99 0.32 12.54
CA SER A 6 -7.35 0.46 12.02
C SER A 6 -7.37 1.36 10.79
N SER A 7 -8.24 1.06 9.84
CA SER A 7 -8.39 1.91 8.66
C SER A 7 -8.91 3.30 9.02
N PRO A 8 -8.45 4.36 8.34
CA PRO A 8 -9.11 5.65 8.42
C PRO A 8 -10.53 5.54 7.82
N GLU A 9 -11.49 6.19 8.49
CA GLU A 9 -12.88 6.37 8.04
C GLU A 9 -13.70 5.10 7.70
N GLN A 10 -13.60 4.01 8.48
CA GLN A 10 -14.38 2.76 8.24
C GLN A 10 -14.26 2.24 6.79
N SER A 11 -13.17 2.58 6.09
CA SER A 11 -12.93 2.12 4.72
C SER A 11 -12.65 0.62 4.73
N SER A 12 -13.17 -0.07 3.71
CA SER A 12 -12.88 -1.49 3.50
C SER A 12 -11.47 -1.66 2.98
N LEU A 13 -10.65 -2.44 3.69
CA LEU A 13 -9.33 -2.84 3.24
C LEU A 13 -9.47 -4.08 2.35
N TYR A 14 -8.95 -4.01 1.13
CA TYR A 14 -9.08 -5.11 0.14
C TYR A 14 -7.86 -6.02 0.10
N ASN A 15 -6.67 -5.45 0.23
CA ASN A 15 -5.40 -6.16 0.19
C ASN A 15 -4.38 -5.45 1.07
N ILE A 16 -3.33 -6.18 1.45
CA ILE A 16 -2.23 -5.65 2.24
C ILE A 16 -0.90 -6.13 1.67
N ALA A 17 0.10 -5.25 1.68
CA ALA A 17 1.48 -5.59 1.37
C ALA A 17 2.42 -4.94 2.38
N LEU A 18 3.54 -5.60 2.65
CA LEU A 18 4.64 -5.08 3.46
C LEU A 18 5.73 -4.56 2.54
N SER A 19 6.35 -3.45 2.94
CA SER A 19 7.51 -2.86 2.27
C SER A 19 8.54 -2.47 3.30
N HIS A 20 9.81 -2.54 2.90
CA HIS A 20 10.95 -2.02 3.65
C HIS A 20 11.66 -0.95 2.82
N ASP A 21 12.36 0.00 3.44
CA ASP A 21 13.02 1.11 2.74
C ASP A 21 14.37 0.74 2.08
N GLY A 22 14.88 -0.47 2.34
CA GLY A 22 16.03 -1.06 1.66
C GLY A 22 17.39 -0.44 2.00
N ALA A 23 17.47 0.42 3.03
CA ALA A 23 18.73 1.01 3.47
C ALA A 23 19.40 0.14 4.55
N SER A 24 20.25 -0.78 4.10
CA SER A 24 20.95 -1.85 4.84
C SER A 24 21.73 -1.49 6.14
N THR A 25 21.65 -0.28 6.71
CA THR A 25 22.50 0.15 7.84
C THR A 25 21.84 0.97 8.94
N THR A 26 20.55 1.29 8.88
CA THR A 26 19.80 1.97 9.95
C THR A 26 18.43 1.31 10.09
N ALA A 27 17.75 1.40 11.25
CA ALA A 27 16.42 0.83 11.45
C ALA A 27 15.53 1.13 10.23
N GLU A 28 15.21 0.09 9.45
CA GLU A 28 14.48 0.24 8.19
C GLU A 28 13.04 0.61 8.54
N ALA A 29 12.53 1.71 7.98
CA ALA A 29 11.12 2.02 8.09
C ALA A 29 10.33 0.93 7.36
N GLU A 30 9.59 0.14 8.13
CA GLU A 30 8.66 -0.84 7.59
C GLU A 30 7.30 -0.19 7.38
N TYR A 31 6.71 -0.42 6.21
CA TYR A 31 5.44 0.17 5.86
C TYR A 31 4.40 -0.92 5.56
N ILE A 32 3.19 -0.69 6.02
CA ILE A 32 2.01 -1.38 5.53
C ILE A 32 1.40 -0.55 4.41
N ILE A 33 1.10 -1.19 3.29
CA ILE A 33 0.27 -0.61 2.22
C ILE A 33 -1.02 -1.39 2.15
N SER A 34 -2.15 -0.70 2.08
CA SER A 34 -3.44 -1.30 1.74
C SER A 34 -4.08 -0.56 0.58
N SER A 35 -4.88 -1.27 -0.21
CA SER A 35 -5.83 -0.62 -1.11
C SER A 35 -7.20 -0.52 -0.48
N THR A 36 -7.83 0.64 -0.66
CA THR A 36 -9.21 0.96 -0.30
C THR A 36 -9.96 1.43 -1.56
N LYS A 37 -11.21 1.89 -1.41
CA LYS A 37 -11.94 2.51 -2.52
C LYS A 37 -11.39 3.90 -2.86
N GLU A 38 -10.80 4.55 -1.88
CA GLU A 38 -10.27 5.91 -1.93
C GLU A 38 -8.84 5.95 -2.48
N GLY A 39 -8.19 4.79 -2.59
CA GLY A 39 -6.89 4.63 -3.23
C GLY A 39 -5.98 3.70 -2.45
N LEU A 40 -4.75 4.14 -2.19
CA LEU A 40 -3.78 3.41 -1.39
C LEU A 40 -3.55 4.13 -0.07
N THR A 41 -3.51 3.37 1.02
CA THR A 41 -3.22 3.88 2.37
C THR A 41 -1.90 3.30 2.83
N ILE A 42 -1.05 4.16 3.40
CA ILE A 42 0.30 3.84 3.85
C ILE A 42 0.39 4.11 5.35
N TRP A 43 0.81 3.10 6.11
CA TRP A 43 1.08 3.23 7.53
C TRP A 43 2.53 2.90 7.82
N ASP A 44 3.11 3.67 8.72
CA ASP A 44 4.38 3.34 9.36
C ASP A 44 4.13 2.22 10.37
N LEU A 45 4.84 1.09 10.22
CA LEU A 45 4.63 -0.10 11.03
C LEU A 45 5.17 0.07 12.45
N GLU A 46 6.24 0.85 12.64
CA GLU A 46 6.87 1.07 13.94
C GLU A 46 5.95 1.89 14.85
N THR A 47 5.42 2.99 14.33
CA THR A 47 4.57 3.94 15.06
C THR A 47 3.09 3.59 14.99
N ALA A 48 2.66 2.76 14.04
CA ALA A 48 1.25 2.53 13.70
C ALA A 48 0.49 3.79 13.26
N GLU A 49 1.20 4.84 12.83
CA GLU A 49 0.58 6.08 12.37
C GLU A 49 0.31 6.03 10.87
N LEU A 50 -0.78 6.70 10.46
CA LEU A 50 -1.12 6.93 9.06
C LEU A 50 -0.14 7.95 8.48
N GLU A 51 0.67 7.53 7.52
CA GLU A 51 1.67 8.39 6.89
C GLU A 51 1.09 9.10 5.66
N ALA A 52 0.35 8.37 4.82
CA ALA A 52 -0.18 8.92 3.58
C ALA A 52 -1.43 8.19 3.06
N ILE A 53 -2.23 8.92 2.29
CA ILE A 53 -3.26 8.39 1.40
C ILE A 53 -2.90 8.85 -0.02
N LEU A 54 -2.68 7.91 -0.92
CA LEU A 54 -2.45 8.19 -2.34
C LEU A 54 -3.78 8.01 -3.07
N GLU A 55 -4.29 9.09 -3.65
CA GLU A 55 -5.51 9.11 -4.46
C GLU A 55 -5.27 8.45 -5.83
N GLU A 56 -5.18 7.13 -5.83
CA GLU A 56 -4.93 6.28 -6.99
C GLU A 56 -6.15 5.41 -7.31
N GLU A 57 -6.21 4.84 -8.52
CA GLU A 57 -7.20 3.80 -8.82
C GLU A 57 -7.04 2.63 -7.82
N SER A 58 -8.17 2.12 -7.30
CA SER A 58 -8.11 0.99 -6.37
C SER A 58 -7.46 -0.24 -7.03
N MET A 59 -6.55 -0.87 -6.30
CA MET A 59 -5.80 -2.03 -6.76
C MET A 59 -6.33 -3.29 -6.08
N ASN A 60 -6.87 -4.20 -6.89
CA ASN A 60 -7.44 -5.45 -6.39
C ASN A 60 -6.38 -6.49 -6.01
N HIS A 61 -5.14 -6.26 -6.39
CA HIS A 61 -3.98 -7.06 -6.01
C HIS A 61 -2.78 -6.12 -5.92
N LEU A 62 -1.95 -6.31 -4.90
CA LEU A 62 -0.75 -5.51 -4.64
C LEU A 62 0.45 -6.43 -4.47
N VAL A 63 1.58 -6.04 -5.05
CA VAL A 63 2.90 -6.65 -4.80
C VAL A 63 3.95 -5.55 -4.66
N VAL A 64 4.85 -5.72 -3.71
CA VAL A 64 5.98 -4.82 -3.48
C VAL A 64 7.25 -5.52 -3.97
N SER A 65 8.15 -4.78 -4.63
CA SER A 65 9.46 -5.32 -5.02
C SER A 65 10.30 -5.68 -3.80
N SER A 66 11.24 -6.61 -3.96
CA SER A 66 12.12 -7.06 -2.87
C SER A 66 13.08 -5.98 -2.35
N ASP A 67 13.14 -4.82 -2.98
CA ASP A 67 13.90 -3.65 -2.53
C ASP A 67 12.98 -2.53 -2.03
N GLY A 68 11.66 -2.77 -1.97
CA GLY A 68 10.65 -1.81 -1.51
C GLY A 68 10.36 -0.64 -2.44
N LYS A 69 11.11 -0.47 -3.54
CA LYS A 69 11.05 0.74 -4.38
C LYS A 69 9.87 0.77 -5.34
N LEU A 70 9.33 -0.40 -5.68
CA LEU A 70 8.23 -0.54 -6.62
C LEU A 70 7.02 -1.15 -5.93
N LEU A 71 5.86 -0.57 -6.21
CA LEU A 71 4.57 -1.15 -5.94
C LEU A 71 3.89 -1.44 -7.28
N ALA A 72 3.48 -2.67 -7.50
CA ALA A 72 2.68 -3.02 -8.66
C ALA A 72 1.32 -3.57 -8.23
N GLY A 73 0.30 -3.29 -9.02
CA GLY A 73 -1.03 -3.80 -8.77
C GLY A 73 -1.89 -3.88 -10.00
N ILE A 74 -3.01 -4.59 -9.84
CA ILE A 74 -4.02 -4.75 -10.90
C ILE A 74 -5.18 -3.82 -10.58
N THR A 75 -5.42 -2.85 -11.46
CA THR A 75 -6.62 -2.02 -11.41
C THR A 75 -7.68 -2.62 -12.32
N ASN A 76 -8.93 -2.60 -11.88
CA ASN A 76 -10.06 -3.01 -12.70
C ASN A 76 -11.12 -1.91 -12.65
N ASN A 77 -11.42 -1.33 -13.81
CA ASN A 77 -12.50 -0.37 -13.94
C ASN A 77 -13.77 -1.09 -14.39
N SER A 78 -14.72 -1.21 -13.46
CA SER A 78 -15.98 -1.92 -13.68
C SER A 78 -16.87 -1.29 -14.76
N TYR A 79 -16.72 0.01 -15.04
CA TYR A 79 -17.54 0.71 -16.04
C TYR A 79 -17.19 0.33 -17.48
N ASN A 80 -15.91 0.13 -17.76
CA ASN A 80 -15.43 -0.17 -19.12
C ASN A 80 -14.76 -1.54 -19.23
N GLN A 81 -14.80 -2.35 -18.17
CA GLN A 81 -14.18 -3.68 -18.07
C GLN A 81 -12.68 -3.66 -18.42
N ASN A 82 -12.03 -2.52 -18.21
CA ASN A 82 -10.61 -2.35 -18.51
C ASN A 82 -9.79 -2.80 -17.30
N THR A 83 -8.88 -3.74 -17.54
CA THR A 83 -7.92 -4.20 -16.54
C THR A 83 -6.54 -3.68 -16.93
N LYS A 84 -5.84 -3.04 -15.98
CA LYS A 84 -4.49 -2.53 -16.19
C LYS A 84 -3.55 -3.05 -15.10
N ILE A 85 -2.28 -3.13 -15.45
CA ILE A 85 -1.20 -3.27 -14.47
C ILE A 85 -0.66 -1.86 -14.25
N GLN A 86 -0.71 -1.38 -13.02
CA GLN A 86 -0.12 -0.11 -12.62
C GLN A 86 1.13 -0.38 -11.79
N VAL A 87 2.18 0.40 -12.04
CA VAL A 87 3.44 0.34 -11.29
C VAL A 87 3.74 1.74 -10.78
N LEU A 88 3.89 1.87 -9.47
CA LEU A 88 4.25 3.09 -8.77
C LEU A 88 5.68 2.96 -8.25
N GLN A 89 6.45 4.02 -8.38
CA GLN A 89 7.74 4.17 -7.72
C GLN A 89 7.53 4.91 -6.40
N ARG A 90 8.11 4.37 -5.33
CA ARG A 90 8.23 5.13 -4.10
C ARG A 90 9.31 6.22 -4.29
N PRO A 91 9.09 7.44 -3.78
CA PRO A 91 10.08 8.52 -3.82
C PRO A 91 11.42 8.13 -3.21
#